data_AF-A0AAX4KU55-F1
#
_entry.id   AF-A0AAX4KU55-F1
#
_cell.length_a   1.000
_cell.length_b   1.000
_cell.length_c   1.000
_cell.angle_alpha   90.00
_cell.angle_beta   90.00
_cell.angle_gamma   90.00
#
_symmetry.space_group_name_H-M   'P 1'
#
loop_
_entity.id
_entity.type
_entity.pdbx_description
1 polymer ?
#
loop_
_entity_poly.entity_id
_entity_poly.type
_entity_poly.pdbx_seq_one_letter_code
_entity_poly.pdbx_strand_id
1 'polypeptide(L)'
;MPSYSRTIILPRTSYFHPLRLGLKATLVANLLVLGHVLLTTSANAPIPNHLIPLLPKALSTLSALIFLTLLWITFTLIENCDIHTKTCPKEAEKGMIFGRTWVEGGCQVIVLAFWLGYWKDAQVVMESFSHHLAGEFVLLPLTFFSTILSLILLNLHLLTSIILYAKRQGYNSLNRELWCGKTGWWVGKVQLEQVVILDVEQGLGEKQ
;
A
#
# COMPACT_ATOMS: atom_id res chain seq x y z
N MET A 1 -33.57 -32.11 -28.08
CA MET A 1 -33.66 -30.69 -27.71
C MET A 1 -32.27 -30.20 -27.32
N PRO A 2 -31.76 -29.07 -27.85
CA PRO A 2 -30.48 -28.54 -27.40
C PRO A 2 -30.61 -28.00 -25.98
N SER A 3 -29.78 -28.50 -25.07
CA SER A 3 -29.70 -28.01 -23.68
C SER A 3 -28.99 -26.66 -23.68
N TYR A 4 -29.69 -25.61 -23.23
CA TYR A 4 -29.10 -24.31 -23.02
C TYR A 4 -28.47 -24.28 -21.63
N SER A 5 -27.15 -24.16 -21.56
CA SER A 5 -26.44 -23.91 -20.32
C SER A 5 -26.17 -22.41 -20.19
N ARG A 6 -26.57 -21.82 -19.06
CA ARG A 6 -26.31 -20.41 -18.77
C ARG A 6 -25.12 -20.30 -17.82
N THR A 7 -23.99 -19.83 -18.33
CA THR A 7 -22.80 -19.60 -17.50
C THR A 7 -22.93 -18.25 -16.78
N ILE A 8 -23.06 -18.27 -15.46
CA ILE A 8 -23.05 -17.05 -14.63
C ILE A 8 -21.64 -16.89 -14.04
N ILE A 9 -20.93 -15.86 -14.48
CA ILE A 9 -19.63 -15.50 -13.92
C ILE A 9 -19.90 -14.60 -12.70
N LEU A 10 -19.87 -15.17 -11.49
CA LEU A 10 -19.96 -14.40 -10.26
C LEU A 10 -18.64 -13.67 -10.00
N PRO A 11 -18.59 -12.31 -10.00
CA PRO A 11 -17.38 -11.61 -9.62
C PRO A 11 -17.15 -11.80 -8.11
N ARG A 12 -16.17 -12.62 -7.72
CA ARG A 12 -15.62 -12.51 -6.36
C ARG A 12 -14.92 -11.15 -6.29
N THR A 13 -15.56 -10.19 -5.64
CA THR A 13 -14.98 -8.88 -5.34
C THR A 13 -13.64 -9.08 -4.63
N SER A 14 -12.54 -8.75 -5.31
CA SER A 14 -11.21 -8.76 -4.73
C SER A 14 -11.10 -7.61 -3.72
N TYR A 15 -11.35 -7.90 -2.44
CA TYR A 15 -11.22 -6.93 -1.34
C TYR A 15 -9.78 -6.44 -1.10
N PHE A 16 -8.79 -7.11 -1.70
CA PHE A 16 -7.36 -6.86 -1.47
C PHE A 16 -6.82 -5.61 -2.18
N HIS A 17 -7.33 -5.31 -3.39
CA HIS A 17 -6.85 -4.14 -4.14
C HIS A 17 -7.35 -2.81 -3.57
N PRO A 18 -8.65 -2.65 -3.24
CA PRO A 18 -9.15 -1.42 -2.63
C PRO A 18 -8.52 -1.16 -1.25
N LEU A 19 -8.31 -2.19 -0.43
CA LEU A 19 -7.68 -2.05 0.88
C LEU A 19 -6.22 -1.60 0.77
N ARG A 20 -5.44 -2.20 -0.15
CA ARG A 20 -4.07 -1.77 -0.41
C ARG A 20 -4.02 -0.31 -0.86
N LEU A 21 -4.89 0.08 -1.80
CA LEU A 21 -4.96 1.46 -2.26
C LEU A 21 -5.34 2.43 -1.14
N GLY A 22 -6.29 2.03 -0.28
CA GLY A 22 -6.66 2.78 0.93
C GLY A 22 -5.48 2.99 1.87
N LEU A 23 -4.72 1.94 2.17
CA LEU A 23 -3.52 2.04 3.01
C LEU A 23 -2.44 2.97 2.40
N LYS A 24 -2.25 2.92 1.07
CA LYS A 24 -1.34 3.85 0.37
C LYS A 24 -1.84 5.29 0.43
N ALA A 25 -3.14 5.52 0.26
CA ALA A 25 -3.75 6.84 0.37
C ALA A 25 -3.61 7.41 1.79
N THR A 26 -3.86 6.59 2.82
CA THR A 26 -3.64 6.97 4.23
C THR A 26 -2.18 7.32 4.49
N LEU A 27 -1.23 6.52 3.95
CA LEU A 27 0.20 6.83 4.06
C LEU A 27 0.53 8.19 3.44
N VAL A 28 0.05 8.47 2.22
CA VAL A 28 0.26 9.78 1.56
C VAL A 28 -0.33 10.91 2.39
N ALA A 29 -1.56 10.76 2.88
CA ALA A 29 -2.21 11.78 3.71
C ALA A 29 -1.42 12.07 5.00
N ASN A 30 -0.97 11.02 5.70
CA ASN A 30 -0.14 11.17 6.91
C ASN A 30 1.17 11.92 6.63
N LEU A 31 1.85 11.59 5.52
CA LEU A 31 3.11 12.24 5.14
C LEU A 31 2.91 13.73 4.80
N LEU A 32 1.82 14.07 4.13
CA LEU A 32 1.48 15.46 3.80
C LEU A 32 1.14 16.27 5.05
N VAL A 33 0.34 15.71 5.96
CA VAL A 33 0.00 16.38 7.23
C VAL A 33 1.26 16.54 8.08
N LEU A 34 2.09 15.51 8.20
CA LEU A 34 3.34 15.57 8.94
C LEU A 34 4.29 16.63 8.35
N GLY A 35 4.46 16.65 7.03
CA GLY A 35 5.28 17.65 6.34
C GLY A 35 4.76 19.07 6.54
N HIS A 36 3.44 19.27 6.47
CA HIS A 36 2.80 20.55 6.73
C HIS A 36 3.06 21.03 8.17
N VAL A 37 2.82 20.16 9.16
CA VAL A 37 3.06 20.49 10.58
C VAL A 37 4.54 20.80 10.81
N LEU A 38 5.48 20.08 10.20
CA LEU A 38 6.91 20.40 10.32
C LEU A 38 7.25 21.78 9.72
N LEU A 39 6.65 22.14 8.58
CA LEU A 39 6.84 23.44 7.94
C LEU A 39 6.28 24.58 8.78
N THR A 40 5.05 24.45 9.31
CA THR A 40 4.42 25.50 10.11
C THR A 40 5.08 25.68 11.46
N THR A 41 5.52 24.58 12.09
CA THR A 41 6.16 24.63 13.41
C THR A 41 7.60 25.15 13.32
N SER A 42 8.38 24.76 12.32
CA SER A 42 9.73 25.28 12.12
C SER A 42 9.77 26.77 11.78
N ALA A 43 8.73 27.30 11.12
CA ALA A 43 8.65 28.72 10.79
C ALA A 43 8.24 29.61 11.98
N ASN A 44 7.41 29.10 12.90
CA ASN A 44 6.73 29.91 13.91
C ASN A 44 7.17 29.65 15.37
N ALA A 45 7.85 28.54 15.66
CA ALA A 45 8.18 28.19 17.03
C ALA A 45 9.55 28.76 17.49
N PRO A 46 9.62 29.47 18.64
CA PRO A 46 10.86 29.75 19.34
C PRO A 46 11.62 28.45 19.65
N ILE A 47 12.85 28.33 19.13
CA ILE A 47 13.68 27.15 19.32
C ILE A 47 14.32 27.20 20.72
N PRO A 48 14.21 26.15 21.55
CA PRO A 48 14.91 26.11 22.83
C PRO A 48 16.43 26.14 22.62
N ASN A 49 17.14 27.06 23.30
CA ASN A 49 18.58 27.30 23.09
C ASN A 49 19.48 26.05 23.22
N HIS A 50 19.05 25.04 23.98
CA HIS A 50 19.80 23.80 24.22
C HIS A 50 19.66 22.75 23.10
N LEU A 51 18.65 22.88 22.23
CA LEU A 51 18.37 21.94 21.13
C LEU A 51 18.80 22.46 19.75
N ILE A 52 19.25 23.71 19.68
CA ILE A 52 19.71 24.40 18.46
C ILE A 52 20.71 23.59 17.61
N PRO A 53 21.72 22.88 18.15
CA PRO A 53 22.67 22.15 17.29
C PRO A 53 22.09 20.83 16.73
N LEU A 54 21.07 20.25 17.39
CA LEU A 54 20.52 18.93 17.03
C LEU A 54 19.27 19.04 16.15
N LEU A 55 18.46 20.08 16.37
CA LEU A 55 17.18 20.26 15.70
C LEU A 55 17.30 20.43 14.16
N PRO A 56 18.23 21.22 13.60
CA PRO A 56 18.37 21.37 12.14
C PRO A 56 18.73 20.05 11.44
N LYS A 57 19.57 19.24 12.08
CA LYS A 57 19.93 17.92 11.58
C LYS A 57 18.74 16.98 11.60
N ALA A 58 18.02 16.93 12.72
CA ALA A 58 16.85 16.06 12.87
C ALA A 58 15.72 16.45 11.89
N LEU A 59 15.45 17.75 11.71
CA LEU A 59 14.51 18.27 10.72
C LEU A 59 14.90 17.89 9.30
N SER A 60 16.18 18.04 8.94
CA SER A 60 16.70 17.65 7.63
C SER A 60 16.48 16.15 7.39
N THR A 61 16.86 15.29 8.35
CA THR A 61 16.63 13.84 8.25
C THR A 61 15.16 13.48 8.08
N LEU A 62 14.27 14.05 8.89
CA LEU A 62 12.83 13.81 8.80
C LEU A 62 12.23 14.28 7.46
N SER A 63 12.63 15.45 6.99
CA SER A 63 12.17 15.98 5.69
C SER A 63 12.63 15.08 4.53
N ALA A 64 13.88 14.60 4.57
CA ALA A 64 14.41 13.67 3.58
C ALA A 64 13.66 12.33 3.61
N LEU A 65 13.30 11.84 4.80
CA LEU A 65 12.54 10.61 4.97
C LEU A 65 11.11 10.73 4.42
N ILE A 66 10.44 11.85 4.68
CA ILE A 66 9.11 12.16 4.11
C ILE A 66 9.20 12.22 2.59
N PHE A 67 10.17 12.96 2.05
CA PHE A 67 10.37 13.10 0.62
C PHE A 67 10.65 11.76 -0.07
N LEU A 68 11.57 10.95 0.48
CA LEU A 68 11.90 9.63 -0.06
C LEU A 68 10.68 8.70 -0.05
N THR A 69 9.89 8.72 1.02
CA THR A 69 8.68 7.91 1.14
C THR A 69 7.61 8.35 0.14
N LEU A 70 7.41 9.67 -0.01
CA LEU A 70 6.50 10.25 -1.01
C LEU A 70 6.92 9.92 -2.44
N LEU A 71 8.23 9.99 -2.74
CA LEU A 71 8.76 9.67 -4.05
C LEU A 71 8.49 8.21 -4.42
N TRP A 72 8.83 7.30 -3.50
CA TRP A 72 8.59 5.87 -3.69
C TRP A 72 7.10 5.54 -3.88
N ILE A 73 6.22 6.07 -3.01
CA ILE A 73 4.79 5.76 -3.11
C ILE A 73 4.17 6.36 -4.37
N THR A 74 4.64 7.53 -4.81
CA THR A 74 4.16 8.20 -6.04
C THR A 74 4.51 7.38 -7.27
N PHE A 75 5.77 6.96 -7.44
CA PHE A 75 6.15 6.09 -8.56
C PHE A 75 5.37 4.79 -8.56
N THR A 76 5.21 4.20 -7.37
CA THR A 76 4.43 2.97 -7.22
C THR A 76 2.96 3.20 -7.59
N LEU A 77 2.35 4.33 -7.25
CA LEU A 77 0.96 4.66 -7.60
C LEU A 77 0.81 4.96 -9.10
N ILE A 78 1.74 5.71 -9.71
CA ILE A 78 1.75 5.99 -11.15
C ILE A 78 1.80 4.67 -11.92
N GLU A 79 2.74 3.79 -11.57
CA GLU A 79 2.84 2.47 -12.21
C GLU A 79 1.57 1.63 -11.98
N ASN A 80 0.84 1.81 -10.88
CA ASN A 80 -0.42 1.09 -10.63
C ASN A 80 -1.63 1.67 -11.41
N CYS A 81 -1.66 2.98 -11.69
CA CYS A 81 -2.74 3.63 -12.41
C CYS A 81 -2.78 3.28 -13.91
N ASP A 82 -1.61 3.06 -14.52
CA ASP A 82 -1.47 2.76 -15.96
C ASP A 82 -1.97 1.35 -16.36
N ILE A 83 -2.47 0.56 -15.39
CA ILE A 83 -2.75 -0.87 -15.53
C ILE A 83 -4.24 -1.17 -15.79
N HIS A 84 -5.15 -0.21 -15.58
CA HIS A 84 -6.60 -0.51 -15.65
C HIS A 84 -7.11 -0.89 -17.04
N THR A 85 -6.33 -0.69 -18.10
CA THR A 85 -6.61 -1.24 -19.43
C THR A 85 -6.11 -2.68 -19.51
N LYS A 86 -7.05 -3.64 -19.63
CA LYS A 86 -6.82 -5.10 -19.83
C LYS A 86 -5.91 -5.47 -21.02
N THR A 87 -5.36 -4.49 -21.72
CA THR A 87 -4.51 -4.57 -22.90
C THR A 87 -3.25 -3.72 -22.71
N CYS A 88 -2.59 -3.84 -21.56
CA CYS A 88 -1.28 -3.21 -21.40
C CYS A 88 -0.30 -3.90 -22.37
N PRO A 89 0.26 -3.19 -23.37
CA PRO A 89 1.16 -3.81 -24.34
C PRO A 89 2.40 -4.36 -23.62
N LYS A 90 2.91 -5.52 -24.06
CA LYS A 90 4.10 -6.17 -23.49
C LYS A 90 5.33 -5.24 -23.40
N GLU A 91 5.32 -4.14 -24.15
CA GLU A 91 6.35 -3.11 -24.14
C GLU A 91 6.23 -2.14 -22.96
N ALA A 92 5.02 -1.77 -22.53
CA ALA A 92 4.79 -0.96 -21.34
C ALA A 92 5.21 -1.73 -20.07
N GLU A 93 5.01 -3.06 -20.03
CA GLU A 93 5.50 -3.89 -18.93
C GLU A 93 7.02 -3.94 -18.77
N LYS A 94 7.79 -3.66 -19.85
CA LYS A 94 9.26 -3.65 -19.79
C LYS A 94 9.79 -2.45 -18.99
N GLY A 95 9.05 -1.34 -18.95
CA GLY A 95 9.44 -0.12 -18.23
C GLY A 95 9.05 -0.10 -16.74
N MET A 96 8.21 -1.03 -16.30
CA MET A 96 7.66 -1.04 -14.93
C MET A 96 8.60 -1.75 -13.97
N ILE A 97 9.16 -0.99 -13.03
CA ILE A 97 10.16 -1.48 -12.07
C ILE A 97 9.58 -1.43 -10.66
N PHE A 98 8.95 -0.33 -10.28
CA PHE A 98 8.50 -0.08 -8.90
C PHE A 98 7.23 -0.86 -8.52
N GLY A 99 6.41 -1.25 -9.49
CA GLY A 99 5.20 -2.06 -9.30
C GLY A 99 5.45 -3.57 -9.26
N ARG A 100 6.71 -4.02 -9.41
CA ARG A 100 7.06 -5.44 -9.23
C ARG A 100 6.98 -5.82 -7.75
N THR A 101 6.42 -7.00 -7.47
CA THR A 101 6.12 -7.44 -6.09
C THR A 101 7.35 -7.41 -5.17
N TRP A 102 8.47 -7.94 -5.65
CA TRP A 102 9.70 -7.96 -4.85
C TRP A 102 10.34 -6.58 -4.72
N VAL A 103 10.24 -5.70 -5.72
CA VAL A 103 10.76 -4.32 -5.66
C VAL A 103 9.92 -3.51 -4.69
N GLU A 104 8.60 -3.53 -4.83
CA GLU A 104 7.68 -2.83 -3.93
C GLU A 104 7.87 -3.32 -2.49
N GLY A 105 7.90 -4.65 -2.28
CA GLY A 105 8.12 -5.23 -0.96
C GLY A 105 9.50 -4.88 -0.37
N GLY A 106 10.56 -4.96 -1.16
CA GLY A 106 11.92 -4.61 -0.74
C GLY A 106 12.04 -3.13 -0.36
N CYS A 107 11.60 -2.23 -1.24
CA CYS A 107 11.57 -0.79 -0.97
C CYS A 107 10.73 -0.48 0.28
N GLN A 108 9.59 -1.14 0.44
CA GLN A 108 8.72 -0.91 1.58
C GLN A 108 9.36 -1.33 2.92
N VAL A 109 10.07 -2.45 2.95
CA VAL A 109 10.83 -2.89 4.14
C VAL A 109 11.96 -1.91 4.45
N ILE A 110 12.69 -1.46 3.42
CA ILE A 110 13.77 -0.46 3.57
C ILE A 110 13.23 0.85 4.14
N VAL A 111 12.13 1.36 3.58
CA VAL A 111 11.46 2.57 4.07
C VAL A 111 11.03 2.40 5.52
N LEU A 112 10.38 1.29 5.88
CA LEU A 112 10.01 1.01 7.26
C LEU A 112 11.22 0.97 8.20
N ALA A 113 12.32 0.36 7.78
CA ALA A 113 13.55 0.31 8.56
C ALA A 113 14.12 1.72 8.80
N PHE A 114 14.07 2.62 7.81
CA PHE A 114 14.47 4.01 8.00
C PHE A 114 13.56 4.75 8.98
N TRP A 115 12.23 4.59 8.89
CA TRP A 115 11.30 5.20 9.84
C TRP A 115 11.52 4.74 11.28
N LEU A 116 11.87 3.47 11.49
CA LEU A 116 12.20 2.94 12.81
C LEU A 116 13.61 3.36 13.27
N GLY A 117 14.59 3.40 12.36
CA GLY A 117 15.98 3.78 12.66
C GLY A 117 16.15 5.24 13.05
N TYR A 118 15.39 6.14 12.41
CA TYR A 118 15.40 7.58 12.70
C TYR A 118 14.40 7.99 13.79
N TRP A 119 13.92 7.04 14.60
CA TRP A 119 13.02 7.32 15.74
C TRP A 119 13.60 8.36 16.70
N LYS A 120 14.92 8.33 16.94
CA LYS A 120 15.60 9.27 17.85
C LYS A 120 15.57 10.71 17.34
N ASP A 121 15.77 10.90 16.04
CA ASP A 121 15.68 12.22 15.42
C ASP A 121 14.24 12.75 15.49
N ALA A 122 13.24 11.86 15.34
CA ALA A 122 11.85 12.22 15.51
C ALA A 122 11.51 12.63 16.96
N GLN A 123 12.07 11.94 17.96
CA GLN A 123 11.91 12.33 19.37
C GLN A 123 12.44 13.73 19.65
N VAL A 124 13.62 14.07 19.13
CA VAL A 124 14.22 15.41 19.28
C VAL A 124 13.30 16.49 18.72
N VAL A 125 12.71 16.24 17.55
CA VAL A 125 11.74 17.16 16.92
C VAL A 125 10.47 17.27 17.76
N MET A 126 9.93 16.15 18.24
CA MET A 126 8.72 16.13 19.09
C MET A 126 8.93 16.87 20.41
N GLU A 127 10.07 16.68 21.08
CA GLU A 127 10.42 17.41 22.33
C GLU A 127 10.60 18.90 22.07
N SER A 128 11.30 19.27 20.99
CA SER A 128 11.57 20.67 20.66
C SER A 128 10.30 21.49 20.44
N PHE A 129 9.27 20.88 19.85
CA PHE A 129 7.99 21.55 19.54
C PHE A 129 6.89 21.27 20.58
N SER A 130 7.16 20.46 21.62
CA SER A 130 6.17 20.05 22.61
C SER A 130 5.54 21.19 23.40
N HIS A 131 6.33 22.22 23.73
CA HIS A 131 5.88 23.33 24.57
C HIS A 131 5.11 24.42 23.83
N HIS A 132 5.15 24.46 22.49
CA HIS A 132 4.72 25.61 21.71
C HIS A 132 3.34 25.48 21.06
N LEU A 133 2.82 24.25 20.89
CA LEU A 133 1.59 24.03 20.13
C LEU A 133 0.54 23.28 20.93
N ALA A 134 -0.16 23.96 21.83
CA ALA A 134 -1.19 23.35 22.69
C ALA A 134 -2.33 22.62 21.94
N GLY A 135 -2.52 22.86 20.62
CA GLY A 135 -3.51 22.16 19.78
C GLY A 135 -2.92 21.28 18.66
N GLU A 136 -1.87 21.74 17.98
CA GLU A 136 -1.24 20.98 16.88
C GLU A 136 -0.20 19.95 17.36
N PHE A 137 0.16 19.97 18.65
CA PHE A 137 1.12 19.02 19.23
C PHE A 137 0.67 17.56 19.09
N VAL A 138 -0.64 17.28 19.08
CA VAL A 138 -1.12 15.89 18.95
C VAL A 138 -0.89 15.37 17.53
N LEU A 139 -0.92 16.24 16.51
CA LEU A 139 -0.83 15.84 15.11
C LEU A 139 0.56 15.30 14.75
N LEU A 140 1.63 15.88 15.27
CA LEU A 140 3.00 15.45 14.96
C LEU A 140 3.31 14.00 15.38
N PRO A 141 3.17 13.59 16.66
CA PRO A 141 3.35 12.20 17.07
C PRO A 141 2.29 11.30 16.42
N LEU A 142 1.03 11.72 16.34
CA LEU A 142 -0.04 10.91 15.76
C LEU A 142 0.23 10.55 14.30
N THR A 143 0.62 11.52 13.47
CA THR A 143 0.95 11.28 12.05
C THR A 143 2.24 10.49 11.87
N PHE A 144 3.23 10.68 12.75
CA PHE A 144 4.45 9.86 12.77
C PHE A 144 4.14 8.38 13.07
N PHE A 145 3.38 8.11 14.14
CA PHE A 145 2.95 6.75 14.49
C PHE A 145 2.02 6.15 13.43
N SER A 146 1.09 6.94 12.90
CA SER A 146 0.16 6.51 11.83
C SER A 146 0.91 6.15 10.55
N THR A 147 2.02 6.85 10.25
CA THR A 147 2.92 6.52 9.12
C THR A 147 3.57 5.16 9.32
N ILE A 148 4.17 4.92 10.49
CA ILE A 148 4.78 3.61 10.82
C ILE A 148 3.73 2.50 10.77
N LEU A 149 2.56 2.73 11.37
CA LEU A 149 1.46 1.76 11.36
C LEU A 149 1.00 1.44 9.93
N SER A 150 0.87 2.45 9.08
CA SER A 150 0.50 2.27 7.66
C SER A 150 1.55 1.43 6.92
N LEU A 151 2.84 1.67 7.15
CA LEU A 151 3.93 0.88 6.57
C LEU A 151 3.91 -0.58 7.06
N ILE A 152 3.65 -0.81 8.35
CA ILE A 152 3.50 -2.17 8.91
C ILE A 152 2.29 -2.87 8.28
N LEU A 153 1.13 -2.21 8.22
CA LEU A 153 -0.09 -2.78 7.65
C LEU A 153 0.08 -3.11 6.17
N LEU A 154 0.74 -2.25 5.40
CA LEU A 154 1.06 -2.56 4.01
C LEU A 154 1.94 -3.82 3.90
N ASN A 155 2.89 -4.02 4.83
CA ASN A 155 3.82 -5.16 4.79
C ASN A 155 3.09 -6.45 5.17
N LEU A 156 2.26 -6.39 6.22
CA LEU A 156 1.38 -7.47 6.64
C LEU A 156 0.40 -7.86 5.53
N HIS A 157 -0.17 -6.87 4.84
CA HIS A 157 -1.07 -7.11 3.72
C HIS A 157 -0.34 -7.80 2.56
N LEU A 158 0.88 -7.37 2.22
CA LEU A 158 1.72 -8.02 1.22
C LEU A 158 2.03 -9.47 1.60
N LEU A 159 2.50 -9.70 2.84
CA LEU A 159 2.82 -11.04 3.34
C LEU A 159 1.58 -11.96 3.31
N THR A 160 0.44 -11.47 3.78
CA THR A 160 -0.83 -12.21 3.77
C THR A 160 -1.24 -12.58 2.36
N SER A 161 -1.07 -11.65 1.39
CA SER A 161 -1.37 -11.94 -0.02
C SER A 161 -0.46 -13.03 -0.61
N ILE A 162 0.83 -13.03 -0.27
CA ILE A 162 1.80 -14.05 -0.69
C ILE A 162 1.44 -15.42 -0.08
N ILE A 163 1.17 -15.47 1.22
CA ILE A 163 0.81 -16.72 1.93
C ILE A 163 -0.47 -17.32 1.36
N LEU A 164 -1.52 -16.50 1.17
CA LEU A 164 -2.78 -16.97 0.61
C LEU A 164 -2.63 -17.48 -0.82
N TYR A 165 -1.80 -16.82 -1.63
CA TYR A 165 -1.49 -17.28 -2.98
C TYR A 165 -0.73 -18.61 -2.96
N ALA A 166 0.34 -18.72 -2.16
CA ALA A 166 1.13 -19.94 -2.01
C ALA A 166 0.28 -21.14 -1.57
N LYS A 167 -0.65 -20.92 -0.63
CA LYS A 167 -1.57 -21.97 -0.15
C LYS A 167 -2.51 -22.49 -1.26
N ARG A 168 -2.89 -21.64 -2.22
CA ARG A 168 -3.87 -22.00 -3.27
C ARG A 168 -3.23 -22.55 -4.54
N GLN A 169 -2.11 -21.99 -4.98
CA GLN A 169 -1.46 -22.31 -6.27
C GLN A 169 -0.17 -23.13 -6.10
N GLY A 170 0.25 -23.41 -4.86
CA GLY A 170 1.48 -24.14 -4.54
C GLY A 170 2.75 -23.28 -4.56
N TYR A 171 3.78 -23.71 -3.83
CA TYR A 171 5.02 -22.94 -3.66
C TYR A 171 5.85 -22.78 -4.95
N ASN A 172 5.78 -23.75 -5.87
CA ASN A 172 6.55 -23.70 -7.13
C ASN A 172 6.05 -22.61 -8.10
N SER A 173 4.74 -22.30 -8.07
CA SER A 173 4.18 -21.23 -8.89
C SER A 173 4.46 -19.84 -8.29
N LEU A 174 4.73 -19.77 -6.98
CA LEU A 174 5.07 -18.53 -6.28
C LEU A 174 6.36 -17.92 -6.81
N ASN A 175 7.41 -18.72 -7.02
CA ASN A 175 8.74 -18.20 -7.34
C ASN A 175 8.72 -17.32 -8.60
N ARG A 176 8.15 -17.83 -9.70
CA ARG A 176 8.08 -17.09 -10.97
C ARG A 176 7.24 -15.81 -10.85
N GLU A 177 6.09 -15.88 -10.20
CA GLU A 177 5.20 -14.73 -10.05
C GLU A 177 5.75 -13.73 -8.99
N LEU A 178 6.61 -14.13 -8.06
CA LEU A 178 7.15 -13.24 -7.03
C LEU A 178 8.24 -12.33 -7.59
N TRP A 179 9.09 -12.91 -8.44
CA TRP A 179 10.18 -12.21 -9.12
C TRP A 179 9.71 -11.41 -10.34
N CYS A 180 8.75 -11.94 -11.09
CA CYS A 180 8.29 -11.32 -12.34
C CYS A 180 6.89 -10.72 -12.26
N GLY A 181 6.08 -11.12 -11.29
CA GLY A 181 4.70 -10.67 -11.14
C GLY A 181 4.59 -9.37 -10.36
N LYS A 182 3.58 -8.58 -10.75
CA LYS A 182 3.28 -7.28 -10.17
C LYS A 182 2.48 -7.41 -8.90
N THR A 183 2.64 -6.45 -8.00
CA THR A 183 1.92 -6.48 -6.73
C THR A 183 0.43 -6.29 -6.95
N GLY A 184 -0.40 -7.19 -6.40
CA GLY A 184 -1.85 -7.17 -6.59
C GLY A 184 -2.38 -7.95 -7.82
N TRP A 185 -1.53 -8.35 -8.77
CA TRP A 185 -1.95 -9.15 -9.95
C TRP A 185 -2.31 -10.61 -9.63
N TRP A 186 -1.76 -11.12 -8.54
CA TRP A 186 -2.00 -12.44 -7.95
C TRP A 186 -3.48 -12.76 -7.70
N VAL A 187 -4.31 -11.72 -7.59
CA VAL A 187 -5.72 -11.86 -7.21
C VAL A 187 -6.63 -12.04 -8.43
N GLY A 188 -6.20 -11.58 -9.63
CA GLY A 188 -6.99 -11.65 -10.86
C GLY A 188 -6.86 -12.96 -11.65
N LYS A 189 -5.80 -13.74 -11.43
CA LYS A 189 -5.63 -15.07 -12.06
C LYS A 189 -6.32 -16.21 -11.32
N VAL A 190 -7.08 -15.90 -10.27
CA VAL A 190 -7.99 -16.86 -9.66
C VAL A 190 -9.21 -16.97 -10.58
N GLN A 191 -9.09 -17.77 -11.65
CA GLN A 191 -10.26 -18.24 -12.39
C GLN A 191 -11.15 -18.95 -11.37
N LEU A 192 -12.31 -18.36 -11.08
CA LEU A 192 -13.38 -19.07 -10.41
C LEU A 192 -13.71 -20.28 -11.26
N GLU A 193 -13.79 -21.46 -10.63
CA GLU A 193 -14.44 -22.62 -11.22
C GLU A 193 -15.71 -22.17 -11.93
N GLN A 194 -15.81 -22.45 -13.22
CA GLN A 194 -17.06 -22.31 -13.96
C GLN A 194 -18.06 -23.24 -13.31
N VAL A 195 -18.93 -22.71 -12.46
CA VAL A 195 -20.09 -23.46 -11.98
C VAL A 195 -21.08 -23.49 -13.14
N VAL A 196 -21.01 -24.56 -13.94
CA VAL A 196 -22.02 -24.86 -14.95
C VAL A 196 -23.25 -25.36 -14.21
N ILE A 197 -24.22 -24.49 -13.99
CA ILE A 197 -25.55 -24.89 -13.51
C ILE A 197 -26.26 -25.50 -14.72
N LEU A 198 -26.54 -26.79 -14.66
CA LEU A 198 -27.45 -27.45 -15.59
C LEU A 198 -28.87 -27.07 -15.15
N ASP A 199 -29.62 -26.38 -16.01
CA ASP A 199 -31.04 -26.14 -15.80
C ASP A 199 -31.75 -27.50 -15.80
N VAL A 200 -32.06 -28.00 -14.60
CA VAL A 200 -33.05 -29.06 -14.43
C VAL A 200 -34.40 -28.37 -14.54
N GLU A 201 -34.91 -28.26 -15.77
CA GLU A 201 -36.34 -28.02 -15.99
C GLU A 201 -37.11 -29.12 -15.24
N GLN A 202 -37.61 -28.78 -14.06
CA GLN A 202 -38.66 -29.56 -13.42
C GLN A 202 -39.88 -29.48 -14.34
N GLY A 203 -40.11 -30.56 -15.07
CA GLY A 203 -41.38 -30.84 -15.70
C GLY A 203 -42.48 -30.82 -14.63
N LEU A 204 -43.25 -29.74 -14.60
CA LEU A 204 -44.66 -29.88 -14.28
C LEU A 204 -45.32 -30.43 -15.55
N GLY A 205 -45.50 -31.74 -15.57
CA GLY A 205 -46.26 -32.41 -16.60
C GLY A 205 -47.67 -31.84 -16.66
N GLU A 206 -48.05 -31.41 -17.86
CA GLU A 206 -49.42 -31.53 -18.31
C GLU A 206 -49.85 -33.00 -18.12
N LYS A 207 -50.74 -33.24 -17.16
CA LYS A 207 -51.63 -34.40 -17.20
C LYS A 207 -53.04 -33.97 -16.76
N GLN A 208 -53.86 -33.87 -17.80
CA GLN A 208 -55.33 -33.95 -17.89
C GLN A 208 -56.13 -32.74 -17.41
#